data_AF-A0A671QLB0-F1
#
_entry.id   AF-A0A671QLB0-F1
#
_cell.length_a   1.000
_cell.length_b   1.000
_cell.length_c   1.000
_cell.angle_alpha   90.00
_cell.angle_beta   90.00
_cell.angle_gamma   90.00
#
_symmetry.space_group_name_H-M   'P 1'
#
loop_
_entity.id
_entity.type
_entity.pdbx_description
1 polymer ?
#
loop_
_entity_poly.entity_id
_entity_poly.type
_entity_poly.pdbx_seq_one_letter_code
_entity_poly.pdbx_strand_id
1 'polypeptide(L)'
;MSALRKKFGSDYQVVTTTSSSHHQKDKRRKRQRFVDKNGRCNVQHGNLGGETSRYLSDLFTTLVDLKWRWNLFIFILTYTVAWLFMASMWWVIAYIRGDLYRTHDEKYTPCVANVYNFPSAFLFFIETEATIGYGHRYITEKCPEGIILFLFQSILGSIVDAFLIGCMFIKMSQPKKRAETLMFSENAAISMRDGKLTLMFRVGNLRNSHMVSAQIRCKLLKVRSTPK
;
A
#
# COMPACT_ATOMS: atom_id res chain seq x y z
N MET A 1 38.63 0.99 36.78
CA MET A 1 38.81 -0.47 36.69
C MET A 1 38.57 -0.89 35.26
N SER A 2 39.60 -1.50 34.65
CA SER A 2 39.70 -1.74 33.21
C SER A 2 38.81 -2.89 32.75
N ALA A 3 38.02 -2.67 31.70
CA ALA A 3 37.26 -3.71 31.01
C ALA A 3 38.04 -4.17 29.76
N LEU A 4 38.45 -5.43 29.76
CA LEU A 4 39.09 -6.11 28.63
C LEU A 4 38.11 -6.27 27.46
N ARG A 5 38.55 -5.90 26.25
CA ARG A 5 37.83 -6.13 24.98
C ARG A 5 38.35 -7.40 24.32
N LYS A 6 37.48 -8.39 24.08
CA LYS A 6 37.72 -9.48 23.13
C LYS A 6 36.72 -9.40 21.98
N LYS A 7 37.21 -9.61 20.76
CA LYS A 7 36.52 -9.42 19.48
C LYS A 7 36.01 -10.78 18.97
N PHE A 8 34.72 -10.90 18.68
CA PHE A 8 34.13 -12.02 17.95
C PHE A 8 32.92 -11.53 17.14
N GLY A 9 32.98 -11.65 15.81
CA GLY A 9 31.80 -11.63 14.91
C GLY A 9 30.95 -10.35 14.84
N SER A 10 30.09 -10.24 13.82
CA SER A 10 29.43 -8.98 13.42
C SER A 10 28.12 -8.65 14.14
N ASP A 11 27.89 -9.15 15.34
CA ASP A 11 26.70 -8.85 16.13
C ASP A 11 27.08 -8.29 17.49
N TYR A 12 26.75 -7.02 17.73
CA TYR A 12 26.87 -6.40 19.05
C TYR A 12 25.74 -6.92 19.95
N GLN A 13 25.96 -8.02 20.66
CA GLN A 13 25.12 -8.39 21.80
C GLN A 13 25.74 -7.88 23.10
N VAL A 14 24.97 -7.06 23.84
CA VAL A 14 25.31 -6.63 25.20
C VAL A 14 25.04 -7.80 26.14
N VAL A 15 26.07 -8.59 26.42
CA VAL A 15 26.03 -9.63 27.47
C VAL A 15 25.99 -8.93 28.82
N THR A 16 24.80 -8.85 29.41
CA THR A 16 24.64 -8.39 30.79
C THR A 16 24.81 -9.62 31.69
N THR A 17 25.89 -9.66 32.48
CA THR A 17 26.14 -10.69 33.48
C THR A 17 25.02 -10.70 34.52
N THR A 18 24.26 -11.79 34.57
CA THR A 18 23.27 -12.07 35.61
C THR A 18 23.96 -12.41 36.92
N SER A 19 24.10 -11.43 37.81
CA SER A 19 24.26 -11.67 39.25
C SER A 19 22.87 -11.78 39.87
N SER A 20 22.53 -13.02 40.23
CA SER A 20 21.38 -13.42 41.02
C SER A 20 21.31 -12.66 42.34
N SER A 21 20.38 -11.72 42.44
CA SER A 21 19.88 -11.20 43.71
C SER A 21 18.39 -10.93 43.54
N HIS A 22 17.59 -11.77 44.20
CA HIS A 22 16.14 -11.62 44.31
C HIS A 22 15.81 -10.32 45.06
N HIS A 23 15.72 -9.23 44.31
CA HIS A 23 14.99 -8.04 44.73
C HIS A 23 13.69 -8.00 43.94
N GLN A 24 12.61 -8.37 44.64
CA GLN A 24 11.23 -8.20 44.25
C GLN A 24 10.96 -6.70 44.07
N LYS A 25 11.32 -6.17 42.90
CA LYS A 25 10.93 -4.83 42.47
C LYS A 25 9.42 -4.83 42.36
N ASP A 26 8.77 -4.09 43.24
CA ASP A 26 7.43 -3.56 43.04
C ASP A 26 7.25 -3.23 41.56
N LYS A 27 6.33 -3.94 40.90
CA LYS A 27 5.87 -3.60 39.55
C LYS A 27 5.07 -2.29 39.67
N ARG A 28 5.74 -1.17 39.95
CA ARG A 28 5.22 0.17 39.66
C ARG A 28 4.74 0.11 38.22
N ARG A 29 3.42 0.14 38.02
CA ARG A 29 2.79 0.20 36.70
C ARG A 29 3.51 1.31 35.92
N LYS A 30 4.41 0.93 35.01
CA LYS A 30 5.12 1.89 34.17
C LYS A 30 4.03 2.63 33.41
N ARG A 31 3.84 3.92 33.71
CA ARG A 31 2.91 4.77 32.96
C ARG A 31 3.22 4.60 31.48
N GLN A 32 2.22 4.18 30.72
CA GLN A 32 2.37 3.99 29.29
C GLN A 32 2.60 5.34 28.63
N ARG A 33 3.57 5.41 27.71
CA ARG A 33 3.88 6.64 26.96
C ARG A 33 2.84 6.84 25.88
N PHE A 34 2.46 8.09 25.64
CA PHE A 34 1.55 8.46 24.55
C PHE A 34 2.19 8.27 23.17
N VAL A 35 3.48 8.60 23.03
CA VAL A 35 4.29 8.38 21.82
C VAL A 35 5.53 7.56 22.19
N ASP A 36 5.83 6.54 21.39
CA ASP A 36 7.05 5.74 21.51
C ASP A 36 8.28 6.52 21.00
N LYS A 37 9.49 6.10 21.41
CA LYS A 37 10.75 6.70 20.91
C LYS A 37 10.89 6.60 19.39
N ASN A 38 10.16 5.68 18.74
CA ASN A 38 10.15 5.46 17.30
C ASN A 38 9.09 6.32 16.57
N GLY A 39 8.41 7.23 17.27
CA GLY A 39 7.39 8.12 16.70
C GLY A 39 5.99 7.53 16.55
N ARG A 40 5.76 6.27 16.93
CA ARG A 40 4.44 5.64 16.91
C ARG A 40 3.58 6.16 18.07
N CYS A 41 2.32 6.50 17.79
CA CYS A 41 1.35 6.91 18.80
C CYS A 41 0.65 5.69 19.40
N ASN A 42 0.66 5.57 20.73
CA ASN A 42 -0.02 4.51 21.48
C ASN A 42 -1.47 4.92 21.78
N VAL A 43 -2.24 5.18 20.73
CA VAL A 43 -3.66 5.54 20.83
C VAL A 43 -4.46 4.55 20.01
N GLN A 44 -5.39 3.87 20.68
CA GLN A 44 -6.40 3.05 20.02
C GLN A 44 -7.70 3.84 19.99
N HIS A 45 -8.24 4.06 18.79
CA HIS A 45 -9.54 4.69 18.63
C HIS A 45 -10.61 3.63 18.88
N GLY A 46 -11.31 3.70 20.02
CA GLY A 46 -12.43 2.81 20.35
C GLY A 46 -13.78 3.44 20.02
N ASN A 47 -14.80 2.61 19.77
CA ASN A 47 -16.19 3.01 19.47
C ASN A 47 -16.40 3.89 18.21
N LEU A 48 -15.96 3.40 17.05
CA LEU A 48 -16.19 4.03 15.73
C LEU A 48 -17.47 3.50 15.06
N GLY A 49 -18.60 3.53 15.77
CA GLY A 49 -19.86 2.86 15.43
C GLY A 49 -20.57 3.26 14.13
N GLY A 50 -19.93 3.97 13.21
CA GLY A 50 -20.49 4.34 11.90
C GLY A 50 -19.45 4.75 10.85
N GLU A 51 -18.17 4.40 11.01
CA GLU A 51 -17.09 4.93 10.15
C GLU A 51 -16.67 4.04 8.98
N THR A 52 -17.09 2.77 8.92
CA THR A 52 -16.76 1.89 7.77
C THR A 52 -17.23 2.47 6.44
N SER A 53 -18.39 3.13 6.42
CA SER A 53 -18.88 3.86 5.24
C SER A 53 -18.02 5.08 4.87
N ARG A 54 -17.38 5.74 5.83
CA ARG A 54 -16.48 6.88 5.57
C ARG A 54 -15.12 6.44 5.04
N TYR A 55 -14.62 5.28 5.49
CA TYR A 55 -13.43 4.66 4.88
C TYR A 55 -13.69 4.20 3.44
N LEU A 56 -14.90 3.71 3.12
CA LEU A 56 -15.29 3.39 1.74
C LEU A 56 -15.58 4.63 0.88
N SER A 57 -16.00 5.74 1.48
CA SER A 57 -16.09 7.03 0.77
C SER A 57 -14.70 7.57 0.39
N ASP A 58 -13.65 7.17 1.11
CA ASP A 58 -12.28 7.58 0.87
C ASP A 58 -11.40 6.38 0.47
N LEU A 59 -11.89 5.62 -0.53
CA LEU A 59 -11.21 4.45 -1.09
C LEU A 59 -9.79 4.78 -1.57
N PHE A 60 -9.59 5.97 -2.15
CA PHE A 60 -8.32 6.38 -2.71
C PHE A 60 -7.24 6.54 -1.63
N THR A 61 -7.51 7.27 -0.55
CA THR A 61 -6.53 7.41 0.54
C THR A 61 -6.33 6.08 1.26
N THR A 62 -7.40 5.29 1.42
CA THR A 62 -7.34 3.97 2.06
C THR A 62 -6.42 3.00 1.29
N LEU A 63 -6.54 2.94 -0.04
CA LEU A 63 -5.65 2.14 -0.91
C LEU A 63 -4.18 2.58 -0.79
N VAL A 64 -3.98 3.89 -0.80
CA VAL A 64 -2.64 4.50 -0.71
C VAL A 64 -2.00 4.25 0.66
N ASP A 65 -2.77 4.20 1.75
CA ASP A 65 -2.26 3.96 3.11
C ASP A 65 -2.15 2.49 3.54
N LEU A 66 -2.80 1.57 2.83
CA LEU A 66 -2.65 0.13 3.05
C LEU A 66 -1.19 -0.36 2.90
N LYS A 67 -0.84 -1.47 3.56
CA LYS A 67 0.49 -2.08 3.38
C LYS A 67 0.67 -2.54 1.93
N TRP A 68 1.90 -2.50 1.42
CA TRP A 68 2.23 -2.94 0.05
C TRP A 68 1.67 -4.32 -0.32
N ARG A 69 1.72 -5.29 0.59
CA ARG A 69 1.18 -6.65 0.35
C ARG A 69 -0.33 -6.63 0.08
N TRP A 70 -1.09 -5.93 0.91
CA TRP A 70 -2.54 -5.81 0.75
C TRP A 70 -2.91 -4.97 -0.46
N ASN A 71 -2.15 -3.91 -0.72
CA ASN A 71 -2.34 -3.07 -1.90
C ASN A 71 -2.15 -3.86 -3.21
N LEU A 72 -1.05 -4.63 -3.33
CA LEU A 72 -0.82 -5.50 -4.49
C LEU A 72 -1.88 -6.59 -4.62
N PHE A 73 -2.28 -7.21 -3.50
CA PHE A 73 -3.32 -8.22 -3.49
C PHE A 73 -4.66 -7.66 -4.00
N ILE A 74 -5.09 -6.50 -3.51
CA ILE A 74 -6.32 -5.85 -3.96
C ILE A 74 -6.25 -5.51 -5.46
N PHE A 75 -5.10 -5.01 -5.95
CA PHE A 75 -4.94 -4.73 -7.38
C PHE A 75 -5.07 -5.99 -8.24
N ILE A 76 -4.35 -7.06 -7.89
CA ILE A 76 -4.42 -8.32 -8.63
C ILE A 76 -5.85 -8.87 -8.62
N LEU A 77 -6.52 -8.82 -7.46
CA LEU A 77 -7.89 -9.30 -7.32
C LEU A 77 -8.86 -8.50 -8.21
N THR A 78 -8.80 -7.16 -8.14
CA THR A 78 -9.67 -6.28 -8.93
C THR A 78 -9.45 -6.48 -10.43
N TYR A 79 -8.20 -6.58 -10.90
CA TYR A 79 -7.88 -6.89 -12.29
C TYR A 79 -8.45 -8.25 -12.69
N THR A 80 -8.20 -9.28 -11.89
CA THR A 80 -8.66 -10.64 -12.18
C THR A 80 -10.19 -10.68 -12.31
N VAL A 81 -10.92 -10.03 -11.40
CA VAL A 81 -12.39 -9.97 -11.43
C VAL A 81 -12.89 -9.20 -12.65
N ALA A 82 -12.30 -8.03 -12.94
CA ALA A 82 -12.68 -7.23 -14.10
C ALA A 82 -12.40 -7.96 -15.43
N TRP A 83 -11.26 -8.63 -15.54
CA TRP A 83 -10.86 -9.42 -16.70
C TRP A 83 -11.77 -10.63 -16.91
N LEU A 84 -12.11 -11.35 -15.85
CA LEU A 84 -13.05 -12.47 -15.92
C LEU A 84 -14.46 -11.99 -16.32
N PHE A 85 -14.90 -10.84 -15.80
CA PHE A 85 -16.18 -10.24 -16.18
C PHE A 85 -16.20 -9.89 -17.68
N MET A 86 -15.21 -9.17 -18.20
CA MET A 86 -15.16 -8.80 -19.61
C MET A 86 -15.00 -10.01 -20.54
N ALA A 87 -14.15 -10.98 -20.17
CA ALA A 87 -14.01 -12.22 -20.92
C ALA A 87 -15.33 -13.02 -20.94
N SER A 88 -16.10 -13.01 -19.84
CA SER A 88 -17.42 -13.62 -19.80
C SER A 88 -18.40 -12.92 -20.74
N MET A 89 -18.35 -11.59 -20.87
CA MET A 89 -19.19 -10.86 -21.84
C MET A 89 -18.87 -11.27 -23.28
N TRP A 90 -17.59 -11.39 -23.64
CA TRP A 90 -17.18 -11.89 -24.96
C TRP A 90 -17.67 -13.31 -25.23
N TRP A 91 -17.55 -14.19 -24.23
CA TRP A 91 -18.05 -15.56 -24.33
C TRP A 91 -19.57 -15.62 -24.46
N VAL A 92 -20.31 -14.77 -23.73
CA VAL A 92 -21.78 -14.66 -23.81
C VAL A 92 -22.22 -14.15 -25.19
N ILE A 93 -21.55 -13.15 -25.77
CA ILE A 93 -21.87 -12.69 -27.14
C ILE A 93 -21.69 -13.84 -28.14
N ALA A 94 -20.57 -14.55 -28.06
CA ALA A 94 -20.30 -15.69 -28.93
C ALA A 94 -21.32 -16.83 -28.71
N TYR A 95 -21.79 -17.03 -27.48
CA TYR A 95 -22.82 -18.02 -27.14
C TYR A 95 -24.18 -17.65 -27.70
N ILE A 96 -24.65 -16.40 -27.50
CA ILE A 96 -25.95 -15.92 -27.97
C ILE A 96 -26.04 -15.95 -29.50
N ARG A 97 -24.96 -15.60 -30.21
CA ARG A 97 -24.90 -15.69 -31.67
C ARG A 97 -24.83 -17.13 -32.21
N GLY A 98 -24.51 -18.09 -31.35
CA GLY A 98 -24.28 -19.48 -31.75
C GLY A 98 -22.92 -19.71 -32.43
N ASP A 99 -21.97 -18.79 -32.27
CA ASP A 99 -20.63 -18.86 -32.88
C ASP A 99 -19.83 -20.07 -32.37
N LEU A 100 -20.11 -20.50 -31.12
CA LEU A 100 -19.49 -21.69 -30.51
C LEU A 100 -19.92 -23.01 -31.16
N TYR A 101 -21.11 -23.07 -31.76
CA TYR A 101 -21.63 -24.30 -32.35
C TYR A 101 -21.32 -24.39 -33.85
N ARG A 102 -21.26 -23.25 -34.54
CA ARG A 102 -21.01 -23.14 -35.99
C ARG A 102 -19.52 -23.00 -36.33
N THR A 103 -18.65 -23.34 -35.39
CA THR A 103 -17.21 -23.16 -35.49
C THR A 103 -16.56 -23.85 -36.70
N HIS A 104 -17.17 -24.93 -37.21
CA HIS A 104 -16.64 -25.71 -38.33
C HIS A 104 -17.33 -25.43 -39.68
N ASP A 105 -18.24 -24.46 -39.75
CA ASP A 105 -18.87 -24.07 -41.02
C ASP A 105 -18.02 -23.04 -41.76
N GLU A 106 -17.33 -23.45 -42.83
CA GLU A 106 -16.49 -22.55 -43.66
C GLU A 106 -17.27 -21.37 -44.28
N LYS A 107 -18.60 -21.46 -44.35
CA LYS A 107 -19.48 -20.40 -44.88
C LYS A 107 -19.92 -19.39 -43.83
N TYR A 108 -19.74 -19.69 -42.54
CA TYR A 108 -20.20 -18.83 -41.45
C TYR A 108 -19.05 -17.98 -40.92
N THR A 109 -19.26 -16.66 -40.84
CA THR A 109 -18.29 -15.72 -40.28
C THR A 109 -18.68 -15.36 -38.85
N PRO A 110 -17.95 -15.84 -37.82
CA PRO A 110 -18.27 -15.54 -36.43
C PRO A 110 -17.93 -14.08 -36.09
N CYS A 111 -18.46 -13.59 -34.97
CA CYS A 111 -18.16 -12.25 -34.47
C CYS A 111 -16.67 -12.07 -34.13
N VAL A 112 -16.09 -13.07 -33.48
CA VAL A 112 -14.65 -13.15 -33.23
C VAL A 112 -14.13 -14.46 -33.81
N ALA A 113 -13.17 -14.35 -34.73
CA ALA A 113 -12.55 -15.51 -35.35
C ALA A 113 -11.78 -16.34 -34.31
N ASN A 114 -11.84 -17.67 -34.45
CA ASN A 114 -11.07 -18.62 -33.64
C ASN A 114 -11.35 -18.59 -32.12
N VAL A 115 -12.60 -18.30 -31.74
CA VAL A 115 -13.10 -18.41 -30.35
C VAL A 115 -14.07 -19.59 -30.25
N TYR A 116 -13.68 -20.62 -29.51
CA TYR A 116 -14.39 -21.90 -29.43
C TYR A 116 -14.92 -22.21 -28.03
N ASN A 117 -14.20 -21.77 -27.00
CA ASN A 117 -14.49 -22.01 -25.59
C ASN A 117 -14.21 -20.75 -24.75
N PHE A 118 -14.59 -20.77 -23.47
CA PHE A 118 -14.29 -19.67 -22.53
C PHE A 118 -12.79 -19.30 -22.47
N PRO A 119 -11.83 -20.25 -22.40
CA PRO A 119 -10.41 -19.90 -22.41
C PRO A 119 -9.94 -19.18 -23.68
N SER A 120 -10.49 -19.51 -24.85
CA SER A 120 -10.17 -18.77 -26.09
C SER A 120 -10.76 -17.37 -26.11
N ALA A 121 -11.94 -17.15 -25.50
CA ALA A 121 -12.51 -15.82 -25.33
C ALA A 121 -11.70 -14.98 -24.32
N PHE A 122 -11.22 -15.61 -23.24
CA PHE A 122 -10.33 -14.97 -22.27
C PHE A 122 -8.98 -14.57 -22.89
N LEU A 123 -8.40 -15.44 -23.72
CA LEU A 123 -7.18 -15.11 -24.48
C LEU A 123 -7.42 -13.94 -25.45
N PHE A 124 -8.53 -13.95 -26.20
CA PHE A 124 -8.88 -12.82 -27.07
C PHE A 124 -9.04 -11.51 -26.29
N PHE A 125 -9.72 -11.56 -25.14
CA PHE A 125 -9.87 -10.41 -24.26
C PHE A 125 -8.50 -9.86 -23.82
N ILE A 126 -7.59 -10.72 -23.33
CA ILE A 126 -6.23 -10.30 -22.92
C ILE A 126 -5.44 -9.75 -24.11
N GLU A 127 -5.48 -10.42 -25.26
CA GLU A 127 -4.78 -9.97 -26.47
C GLU A 127 -5.22 -8.57 -26.89
N THR A 128 -6.51 -8.28 -26.72
CA THR A 128 -7.12 -6.98 -27.02
C THR A 128 -6.80 -5.93 -25.97
N GLU A 129 -6.96 -6.26 -24.69
CA GLU A 129 -6.76 -5.34 -23.57
C GLU A 129 -5.30 -4.94 -23.42
N ALA A 130 -4.39 -5.91 -23.45
CA ALA A 130 -2.95 -5.66 -23.39
C ALA A 130 -2.40 -5.13 -24.72
N THR A 131 -3.25 -4.95 -25.74
CA THR A 131 -2.89 -4.48 -27.09
C THR A 131 -1.79 -5.32 -27.75
N ILE A 132 -1.71 -6.60 -27.40
CA ILE A 132 -0.73 -7.54 -27.98
C ILE A 132 -1.15 -7.91 -29.40
N GLY A 133 -2.43 -8.23 -29.58
CA GLY A 133 -3.04 -8.45 -30.90
C GLY A 133 -2.29 -9.44 -31.79
N TYR A 134 -2.12 -10.70 -31.35
CA TYR A 134 -1.42 -11.73 -32.14
C TYR A 134 -2.01 -11.96 -33.55
N GLY A 135 -3.25 -11.54 -33.79
CA GLY A 135 -3.91 -11.61 -35.10
C GLY A 135 -4.52 -12.98 -35.42
N HIS A 136 -4.24 -14.01 -34.60
CA HIS A 136 -4.94 -15.30 -34.70
C HIS A 136 -6.42 -15.17 -34.30
N ARG A 137 -6.75 -14.27 -33.37
CA ARG A 137 -8.13 -13.95 -32.97
C ARG A 137 -8.38 -12.50 -33.31
N TYR A 138 -9.41 -12.25 -34.11
CA TYR A 138 -9.74 -10.90 -34.57
C TYR A 138 -11.25 -10.73 -34.66
N ILE A 139 -11.71 -9.50 -34.46
CA ILE A 139 -13.12 -9.13 -34.58
C ILE A 139 -13.50 -8.95 -36.04
N THR A 140 -14.70 -9.40 -36.41
CA THR A 140 -15.26 -9.22 -37.75
C THR A 140 -16.32 -8.12 -37.76
N GLU A 141 -16.59 -7.57 -38.94
CA GLU A 141 -17.61 -6.53 -39.16
C GLU A 141 -19.07 -7.04 -39.07
N LYS A 142 -19.28 -8.34 -38.80
CA LYS A 142 -20.60 -8.99 -38.82
C LYS A 142 -21.42 -8.77 -37.54
N CYS A 143 -20.81 -8.24 -36.48
CA CYS A 143 -21.42 -8.05 -35.17
C CYS A 143 -21.20 -6.61 -34.64
N PRO A 144 -22.19 -5.70 -34.75
CA PRO A 144 -22.07 -4.37 -34.16
C PRO A 144 -21.93 -4.41 -32.63
N GLU A 145 -22.52 -5.40 -31.96
CA GLU A 145 -22.42 -5.60 -30.51
C GLU A 145 -20.97 -5.90 -30.05
N GLY A 146 -20.20 -6.64 -30.86
CA GLY A 146 -18.79 -6.90 -30.57
C GLY A 146 -17.95 -5.63 -30.69
N ILE A 147 -18.23 -4.80 -31.69
CA ILE A 147 -17.54 -3.52 -31.90
C ILE A 147 -17.82 -2.55 -30.74
N ILE A 148 -19.07 -2.47 -30.30
CA ILE A 148 -19.46 -1.66 -29.15
C ILE A 148 -18.78 -2.16 -27.87
N LEU A 149 -18.76 -3.47 -27.64
CA LEU A 149 -18.07 -4.07 -26.49
C LEU A 149 -16.57 -3.79 -26.53
N PHE A 150 -15.94 -3.91 -27.70
CA PHE A 150 -14.53 -3.59 -27.91
C PHE A 150 -14.21 -2.13 -27.57
N LEU A 151 -15.02 -1.18 -28.07
CA LEU A 151 -14.85 0.25 -27.77
C LEU A 151 -14.99 0.54 -26.27
N PHE A 152 -16.02 -0.03 -25.64
CA PHE A 152 -16.26 0.12 -24.21
C PHE A 152 -15.11 -0.47 -23.38
N GLN A 153 -14.65 -1.66 -23.76
CA GLN A 153 -13.49 -2.32 -23.17
C GLN A 153 -12.25 -1.42 -23.26
N SER A 154 -11.88 -0.91 -24.45
CA SER A 154 -10.68 -0.09 -24.61
C SER A 154 -10.71 1.17 -23.75
N ILE A 155 -11.87 1.83 -23.64
CA ILE A 155 -12.04 3.02 -22.79
C ILE A 155 -11.88 2.65 -21.32
N LEU A 156 -12.62 1.64 -20.83
CA LEU A 156 -12.54 1.24 -19.43
C LEU A 156 -11.16 0.72 -19.04
N GLY A 157 -10.53 -0.08 -19.90
CA GLY A 157 -9.18 -0.59 -19.71
C GLY A 157 -8.17 0.52 -19.48
N SER A 158 -8.18 1.52 -20.36
CA SER A 158 -7.30 2.69 -20.23
C SER A 158 -7.50 3.47 -18.92
N ILE A 159 -8.74 3.59 -18.43
CA ILE A 159 -9.06 4.27 -17.16
C ILE A 159 -8.53 3.48 -15.97
N VAL A 160 -8.73 2.16 -15.97
CA VAL A 160 -8.27 1.28 -14.89
C VAL A 160 -6.74 1.24 -14.84
N ASP A 161 -6.07 1.12 -15.99
CA ASP A 161 -4.61 1.16 -16.09
C ASP A 161 -4.03 2.49 -15.58
N ALA A 162 -4.62 3.62 -16.01
CA ALA A 162 -4.21 4.95 -15.54
C ALA A 162 -4.36 5.09 -14.02
N PHE A 163 -5.46 4.60 -13.45
CA PHE A 163 -5.70 4.62 -12.01
C PHE A 163 -4.68 3.77 -11.25
N LEU A 164 -4.36 2.56 -11.73
CA LEU A 164 -3.38 1.68 -11.08
C LEU A 164 -1.99 2.30 -11.08
N ILE A 165 -1.53 2.76 -12.25
CA ILE A 165 -0.21 3.40 -12.38
C ILE A 165 -0.15 4.64 -11.50
N GLY A 166 -1.21 5.47 -11.49
CA GLY A 166 -1.32 6.64 -10.63
C GLY A 166 -1.23 6.30 -9.13
N CYS A 167 -1.98 5.29 -8.68
CA CYS A 167 -1.94 4.85 -7.28
C CYS A 167 -0.56 4.28 -6.88
N MET A 168 0.06 3.48 -7.75
CA MET A 168 1.40 2.94 -7.51
C MET A 168 2.44 4.05 -7.45
N PHE A 169 2.38 5.02 -8.37
CA PHE A 169 3.28 6.16 -8.41
C PHE A 169 3.16 7.01 -7.14
N ILE A 170 1.93 7.33 -6.71
CA ILE A 170 1.68 8.11 -5.49
C ILE A 170 2.22 7.37 -4.26
N LYS A 171 1.95 6.06 -4.15
CA LYS A 171 2.43 5.25 -3.04
C LYS A 171 3.97 5.16 -3.00
N MET A 172 4.61 5.05 -4.16
CA MET A 172 6.08 5.00 -4.27
C MET A 172 6.72 6.36 -3.93
N SER A 173 6.05 7.45 -4.31
CA SER A 173 6.47 8.82 -4.04
C SER A 173 6.27 9.26 -2.58
N GLN A 174 5.56 8.48 -1.75
CA GLN A 174 5.35 8.83 -0.35
C GLN A 174 6.68 8.91 0.42
N PRO A 175 6.93 10.04 1.12
CA PRO A 175 8.18 10.23 1.87
C PRO A 175 8.20 9.46 3.20
N LYS A 176 7.43 8.37 3.37
CA LYS A 176 7.37 7.58 4.62
C LYS A 176 8.77 7.08 5.04
N LYS A 177 9.64 6.76 4.08
CA LYS A 177 11.05 6.38 4.34
C LYS A 177 11.95 7.54 4.79
N ARG A 178 11.57 8.81 4.57
CA ARG A 178 12.37 9.97 5.00
C ARG A 178 12.29 10.21 6.52
N ALA A 179 11.17 9.84 7.16
CA ALA A 179 11.05 9.92 8.61
C ALA A 179 12.03 8.96 9.32
N GLU A 180 12.36 7.82 8.70
CA GLU A 180 13.32 6.85 9.25
C GLU A 180 14.77 7.38 9.24
N THR A 181 15.10 8.33 8.35
CA THR A 181 16.44 8.94 8.28
C THR A 181 16.60 10.16 9.21
N LEU A 182 15.55 10.56 9.92
CA LEU A 182 15.59 11.61 10.92
C LEU A 182 15.70 10.97 12.31
N MET A 183 16.82 11.23 12.98
CA MET A 183 17.08 10.69 14.32
C MET A 183 16.99 11.78 15.38
N PHE A 184 16.43 11.40 16.53
CA PHE A 184 16.42 12.22 17.75
C PHE A 184 17.41 11.64 18.76
N SER A 185 17.99 12.48 19.62
CA SER A 185 18.77 12.01 20.76
C SER A 185 17.92 11.15 21.68
N GLU A 186 18.50 10.08 22.21
CA GLU A 186 17.76 9.16 23.08
C GLU A 186 17.23 9.83 24.36
N ASN A 187 18.01 10.79 24.86
CA ASN A 187 17.73 11.55 26.07
C ASN A 187 17.69 13.05 25.75
N ALA A 188 16.92 13.79 26.55
CA ALA A 188 16.98 15.24 26.62
C ALA A 188 17.81 15.65 27.84
N ALA A 189 18.49 16.78 27.76
CA ALA A 189 19.30 17.34 28.84
C ALA A 189 18.76 18.71 29.24
N ILE A 190 18.87 19.03 30.53
CA ILE A 190 18.60 20.37 31.07
C ILE A 190 19.91 20.89 31.63
N SER A 191 20.38 22.03 31.13
CA SER A 191 21.58 22.67 31.66
C SER A 191 21.50 24.19 31.52
N MET A 192 22.38 24.87 32.24
CA MET A 192 22.58 26.31 32.06
C MET A 192 23.31 26.57 30.75
N ARG A 193 22.80 27.50 29.94
CA ARG A 193 23.44 28.03 28.73
C ARG A 193 23.20 29.52 28.68
N ASP A 194 24.26 30.31 28.59
CA ASP A 194 24.21 31.78 28.58
C ASP A 194 23.36 32.34 29.74
N GLY A 195 23.54 31.79 30.95
CA GLY A 195 22.83 32.20 32.16
C GLY A 195 21.36 31.76 32.26
N LYS A 196 20.84 30.99 31.30
CA LYS A 196 19.44 30.51 31.28
C LYS A 196 19.35 29.00 31.38
N LEU A 197 18.41 28.51 32.20
CA LEU A 197 18.12 27.08 32.30
C LEU A 197 17.36 26.64 31.03
N THR A 198 17.98 25.75 30.26
CA THR A 198 17.50 25.40 28.91
C THR A 198 17.31 23.89 28.76
N LEU A 199 16.16 23.47 28.21
CA LEU A 199 15.91 22.08 27.81
C LEU A 199 16.42 21.86 26.38
N MET A 200 17.28 20.86 26.19
CA MET A 200 17.93 20.58 24.90
C MET A 200 17.76 19.11 24.51
N PHE A 201 17.59 18.89 23.21
CA PHE A 201 17.65 17.58 22.57
C PHE A 201 18.29 17.75 21.19
N ARG A 202 18.90 16.69 20.66
CA ARG A 202 19.56 16.74 19.33
C ARG A 202 18.65 16.10 18.30
N VAL A 203 18.64 16.69 17.10
CA VAL A 203 18.03 16.11 15.90
C VAL A 203 19.12 16.01 14.85
N GLY A 204 19.16 14.89 14.12
CA GLY A 204 20.11 14.65 13.04
C GLY A 204 19.41 14.11 11.80
N ASN A 205 19.89 14.52 10.63
CA ASN A 205 19.52 13.95 9.34
C ASN A 205 20.66 13.06 8.86
N LEU A 206 20.40 11.76 8.68
CA LEU A 206 21.42 10.81 8.22
C LEU A 206 21.67 10.89 6.70
N ARG A 207 20.88 11.67 5.96
CA ARG A 207 21.01 11.81 4.51
C ARG A 207 21.71 13.10 4.14
N ASN A 208 22.58 13.06 3.13
CA ASN A 208 23.26 14.24 2.57
C ASN A 208 22.31 15.25 1.92
N SER A 209 21.07 14.86 1.61
CA SER A 209 20.06 15.78 1.08
C SER A 209 19.55 16.71 2.18
N HIS A 210 19.59 18.01 1.94
CA HIS A 210 19.03 19.01 2.85
C HIS A 210 17.50 18.92 2.93
N MET A 211 16.95 19.16 4.13
CA MET A 211 15.50 19.27 4.35
C MET A 211 15.10 20.74 4.20
N VAL A 212 14.44 21.06 3.09
CA VAL A 212 13.91 22.42 2.82
C VAL A 212 12.77 22.72 3.80
N SER A 213 12.75 23.92 4.38
CA SER A 213 11.72 24.39 5.32
C SER A 213 11.54 23.52 6.58
N ALA A 214 12.66 23.14 7.20
CA ALA A 214 12.64 22.39 8.46
C ALA A 214 12.04 23.24 9.60
N GLN A 215 10.91 22.79 10.17
CA GLN A 215 10.30 23.37 11.36
C GLN A 215 10.23 22.34 12.49
N ILE A 216 10.60 22.75 13.71
CA ILE A 216 10.51 21.90 14.91
C ILE A 216 9.41 22.44 15.81
N ARG A 217 8.52 21.55 16.28
CA ARG A 217 7.47 21.87 17.26
C ARG A 217 7.57 20.94 18.44
N CYS A 218 7.47 21.51 19.65
CA CYS A 218 7.52 20.77 20.91
C CYS A 218 6.17 20.91 21.63
N LYS A 219 5.63 19.81 22.14
CA LYS A 219 4.38 19.79 22.92
C LYS A 219 4.61 19.09 24.26
N LEU A 220 4.19 19.72 25.35
CA LEU A 220 4.18 19.11 26.68
C LEU A 220 2.85 18.40 26.91
N LEU A 221 2.89 17.07 27.06
CA LEU A 221 1.72 16.26 27.37
C LEU A 221 1.70 15.95 28.87
N LYS A 222 0.74 16.53 29.58
CA LYS A 222 0.51 16.28 31.01
C LYS A 222 -0.98 16.35 31.30
N VAL A 223 -1.50 15.40 32.06
CA VAL A 223 -2.87 15.47 32.58
C VAL A 223 -2.96 16.63 33.57
N ARG A 224 -3.89 17.56 33.34
CA ARG A 224 -4.13 18.74 34.17
C ARG A 224 -5.62 18.78 34.54
N SER A 225 -5.92 19.08 35.80
CA SER A 225 -7.26 19.47 36.24
C SER A 225 -7.36 20.98 36.20
N THR A 226 -8.43 21.52 35.61
CA THR A 226 -8.77 22.93 35.75
C THR A 226 -9.39 23.18 37.12
N PRO A 227 -9.08 24.30 37.79
CA PRO A 227 -9.86 24.73 38.94
C PRO A 227 -11.30 24.99 38.51
N LYS A 228 -12.25 24.63 39.38
CA LYS A 228 -13.68 24.88 39.18
C LYS A 228 -13.99 26.37 39.32
#